data_AF-A0A133VNS6-F1
#
_entry.id   AF-A0A133VNS6-F1
#
_cell.length_a   1.000
_cell.length_b   1.000
_cell.length_c   1.000
_cell.angle_alpha   90.00
_cell.angle_beta   90.00
_cell.angle_gamma   90.00
#
_symmetry.space_group_name_H-M   'P 1'
#
loop_
_entity.id
_entity.type
_entity.pdbx_description
1 polymer ?
#
loop_
_entity_poly.entity_id
_entity_poly.type
_entity_poly.pdbx_seq_one_letter_code
_entity_poly.pdbx_strand_id
1 'polypeptide(L)'
;MIEIIYVIFGALIFLVPGYLLSLIIYPGREDLDPWERVGTSIGLGALIVVLTVTLLAQPGIRALQFLPFLAVIVLFCVVCVFLIYQRGDLDRLSFLLEFYRRLSSKKEPVGEEPTSEE
;
A
#
# COMPACT_ATOMS: atom_id res chain seq x y z
N MET A 1 -17.68 -14.67 -3.64
CA MET A 1 -16.87 -13.79 -4.51
C MET A 1 -16.60 -12.43 -3.91
N ILE A 2 -17.62 -11.73 -3.39
CA ILE A 2 -17.48 -10.37 -2.82
C ILE A 2 -16.47 -10.28 -1.67
N GLU A 3 -16.46 -11.25 -0.75
CA GLU A 3 -15.52 -11.26 0.38
C GLU A 3 -14.05 -11.36 -0.04
N ILE A 4 -13.76 -12.15 -1.08
CA ILE A 4 -12.40 -12.30 -1.63
C ILE A 4 -11.91 -10.97 -2.21
N ILE A 5 -12.81 -10.21 -2.87
CA ILE A 5 -12.48 -8.89 -3.41
C ILE A 5 -12.08 -7.94 -2.29
N TYR A 6 -12.81 -7.93 -1.16
CA TYR A 6 -12.46 -7.10 -0.01
C TYR A 6 -11.13 -7.48 0.62
N VAL A 7 -10.83 -8.78 0.72
CA VAL A 7 -9.54 -9.26 1.24
C VAL A 7 -8.39 -8.84 0.32
N ILE A 8 -8.56 -8.99 -0.99
CA ILE A 8 -7.55 -8.57 -1.98
C ILE A 8 -7.38 -7.04 -1.95
N PHE A 9 -8.48 -6.28 -1.84
CA PHE A 9 -8.42 -4.83 -1.78
C PHE A 9 -7.76 -4.33 -0.49
N GLY A 10 -8.04 -4.99 0.64
CA GLY A 10 -7.36 -4.76 1.90
C GLY A 10 -5.86 -5.02 1.79
N ALA A 11 -5.46 -6.17 1.27
CA ALA A 11 -4.06 -6.49 1.03
C ALA A 11 -3.35 -5.47 0.12
N LEU A 12 -4.05 -4.98 -0.92
CA LEU A 12 -3.53 -3.94 -1.81
C LEU A 12 -3.34 -2.60 -1.08
N ILE A 13 -4.25 -2.24 -0.17
CA ILE A 13 -4.12 -1.04 0.68
C ILE A 13 -2.88 -1.14 1.57
N PHE A 14 -2.54 -2.32 2.11
CA PHE A 14 -1.32 -2.52 2.91
C PHE A 14 -0.03 -2.53 2.10
N LEU A 15 -0.13 -2.73 0.78
CA LEU A 15 1.02 -2.64 -0.10
C LEU A 15 1.57 -1.21 -0.16
N VAL A 16 0.69 -0.20 -0.04
CA VAL A 16 1.05 1.22 -0.10
C VAL A 16 2.00 1.63 1.04
N PRO A 17 1.68 1.42 2.34
CA PRO A 17 2.60 1.72 3.43
C PRO A 17 3.86 0.85 3.38
N GLY A 18 3.77 -0.41 2.91
CA GLY A 18 4.95 -1.27 2.71
C GLY A 18 5.91 -0.73 1.65
N TYR A 19 5.39 -0.19 0.56
CA TYR A 19 6.17 0.45 -0.49
C TYR A 19 6.77 1.79 -0.04
N LEU A 20 6.00 2.62 0.64
CA LEU A 20 6.49 3.87 1.24
C LEU A 20 7.66 3.61 2.20
N LEU A 21 7.56 2.55 3.00
CA LEU A 21 8.60 2.20 3.95
C LEU A 21 9.83 1.58 3.26
N SER A 22 9.67 0.84 2.15
CA SER A 22 10.82 0.39 1.34
C SER A 22 11.62 1.56 0.76
N LEU A 23 10.95 2.66 0.37
CA LEU A 23 11.63 3.90 -0.06
C LEU A 23 12.39 4.63 1.05
N ILE A 24 11.99 4.43 2.30
CA ILE A 24 12.66 5.02 3.47
C ILE A 24 13.89 4.19 3.85
N ILE A 25 13.76 2.86 3.86
CA ILE A 25 14.82 1.94 4.27
C ILE A 25 15.87 1.78 3.17
N TYR A 26 15.44 1.64 1.91
CA TYR A 26 16.30 1.45 0.73
C TYR A 26 16.12 2.63 -0.24
N PRO A 27 16.76 3.77 0.05
CA PRO A 27 16.52 5.03 -0.65
C PRO A 27 17.06 5.06 -2.08
N GLY A 28 18.17 4.38 -2.38
CA GLY A 28 18.85 4.41 -3.67
C GLY A 28 18.12 3.62 -4.76
N ARG A 29 18.21 4.11 -6.00
CA ARG A 29 17.79 3.36 -7.19
C ARG A 29 18.71 2.17 -7.49
N GLU A 30 19.94 2.23 -6.98
CA GLU A 30 20.98 1.22 -7.11
C GLU A 30 20.94 0.21 -5.95
N ASP A 31 20.19 0.52 -4.87
CA ASP A 31 20.12 -0.32 -3.68
C ASP A 31 19.22 -1.55 -3.89
N LEU A 32 18.23 -1.45 -4.77
CA LEU A 32 17.27 -2.52 -5.06
C LEU A 32 16.76 -2.41 -6.49
N ASP A 33 16.80 -3.53 -7.22
CA ASP A 33 16.18 -3.65 -8.53
C ASP A 33 14.66 -3.42 -8.43
N PRO A 34 13.97 -3.03 -9.52
CA PRO A 34 12.52 -2.78 -9.51
C PRO A 34 11.69 -3.96 -8.98
N TRP A 35 12.11 -5.19 -9.27
CA TRP A 35 11.48 -6.41 -8.77
C TRP A 35 11.76 -6.66 -7.29
N GLU A 36 12.98 -6.38 -6.84
CA GLU A 36 13.34 -6.48 -5.43
C GLU A 36 12.61 -5.44 -4.59
N ARG A 37 12.41 -4.22 -5.12
CA ARG A 37 11.56 -3.20 -4.49
C ARG A 37 10.12 -3.65 -4.31
N VAL A 38 9.55 -4.32 -5.30
CA VAL A 38 8.21 -4.90 -5.20
C VAL A 38 8.20 -6.01 -4.15
N GLY A 39 9.16 -6.94 -4.19
CA GLY A 39 9.30 -8.00 -3.19
C GLY A 39 9.45 -7.46 -1.76
N THR A 40 10.32 -6.50 -1.55
CA THR A 40 10.55 -5.82 -0.27
C THR A 40 9.30 -5.08 0.19
N SER A 41 8.55 -4.43 -0.71
CA SER A 41 7.28 -3.77 -0.36
C SER A 41 6.19 -4.76 0.07
N ILE A 42 6.13 -5.94 -0.56
CA ILE A 42 5.23 -7.02 -0.16
C ILE A 42 5.64 -7.55 1.21
N GLY A 43 6.93 -7.82 1.42
CA GLY A 43 7.45 -8.30 2.70
C GLY A 43 7.20 -7.31 3.84
N LEU A 44 7.43 -6.01 3.61
CA LEU A 44 7.13 -4.96 4.58
C LEU A 44 5.62 -4.79 4.80
N GLY A 45 4.81 -4.85 3.76
CA GLY A 45 3.35 -4.82 3.87
C GLY A 45 2.84 -5.97 4.73
N ALA A 46 3.34 -7.19 4.49
CA ALA A 46 3.03 -8.37 5.29
C ALA A 46 3.49 -8.20 6.75
N LEU A 47 4.67 -7.63 6.99
CA LEU A 47 5.15 -7.32 8.34
C LEU A 47 4.19 -6.37 9.07
N ILE A 48 3.72 -5.31 8.39
CA ILE A 48 2.74 -4.36 8.95
C ILE A 48 1.42 -5.06 9.28
N VAL A 49 0.95 -5.97 8.41
CA VAL A 49 -0.27 -6.75 8.65
C VAL A 49 -0.11 -7.67 9.86
N VAL A 50 1.01 -8.38 9.98
CA VAL A 50 1.27 -9.26 11.13
C VAL A 50 1.35 -8.45 12.41
N LEU A 51 2.12 -7.35 12.43
CA LEU A 51 2.20 -6.43 13.56
C LEU A 51 0.83 -5.93 13.99
N THR A 52 0.02 -5.53 13.02
CA THR A 52 -1.35 -5.11 13.23
C THR A 52 -2.17 -6.21 13.90
N VAL A 53 -2.21 -7.41 13.33
CA VAL A 53 -2.99 -8.53 13.86
C VAL A 53 -2.53 -8.89 15.28
N THR A 54 -1.22 -8.88 15.54
CA THR A 54 -0.66 -9.11 16.88
C THR A 54 -1.10 -8.04 17.87
N LEU A 55 -1.12 -6.77 17.47
CA LEU A 55 -1.63 -5.66 18.31
C LEU A 55 -3.13 -5.81 18.57
N LEU A 56 -3.93 -6.16 17.56
CA LEU A 56 -5.37 -6.39 17.71
C LEU A 56 -5.70 -7.61 18.59
N ALA A 57 -4.83 -8.62 18.61
CA ALA A 57 -5.00 -9.80 19.44
C ALA A 57 -4.81 -9.54 20.94
N GLN A 58 -4.34 -8.35 21.34
CA GLN A 58 -4.19 -8.02 22.75
C GLN A 58 -5.56 -7.71 23.41
N PRO A 59 -5.96 -8.43 24.46
CA PRO A 59 -7.31 -8.37 25.05
C PRO A 59 -7.64 -7.05 25.78
N GLY A 60 -6.71 -6.10 25.85
CA GLY A 60 -6.91 -4.77 26.42
C GLY A 60 -7.41 -3.71 25.43
N ILE A 61 -7.29 -3.96 24.12
CA ILE A 61 -7.62 -2.97 23.08
C ILE A 61 -9.00 -3.32 22.50
N ARG A 62 -10.05 -3.18 23.30
CA ARG A 62 -11.43 -3.62 22.99
C ARG A 62 -12.07 -3.02 21.74
N ALA A 63 -11.45 -2.09 21.03
CA ALA A 63 -12.07 -1.42 19.90
C ALA A 63 -11.04 -0.72 19.01
N LEU A 64 -10.12 -1.46 18.39
CA LEU A 64 -9.63 -0.97 17.10
C LEU A 64 -10.78 -1.19 16.09
N GLN A 65 -11.82 -0.36 16.18
CA GLN A 65 -12.81 -0.23 15.12
C GLN A 65 -12.05 0.04 13.81
N PHE A 66 -12.62 -0.34 12.67
CA PHE A 66 -12.01 -0.08 11.37
C PHE A 66 -11.54 1.38 11.20
N LEU A 67 -12.20 2.32 11.89
CA LEU A 67 -11.92 3.75 11.84
C LEU A 67 -10.57 4.17 12.47
N PRO A 68 -10.27 3.91 13.77
CA PRO A 68 -8.94 4.19 14.32
C PRO A 68 -7.83 3.42 13.61
N PHE A 69 -8.14 2.23 13.11
CA PHE A 69 -7.17 1.45 12.34
C PHE A 69 -6.79 2.11 11.01
N LEU A 70 -7.79 2.51 10.23
CA LEU A 70 -7.58 3.26 8.99
C LEU A 70 -6.84 4.58 9.26
N ALA A 71 -7.19 5.27 10.35
CA ALA A 71 -6.54 6.51 10.74
C ALA A 71 -5.04 6.32 11.03
N VAL A 72 -4.64 5.22 11.69
CA VAL A 72 -3.23 4.90 11.95
C VAL A 72 -2.47 4.60 10.66
N ILE A 73 -3.05 3.84 9.73
CA ILE A 73 -2.43 3.58 8.41
C ILE A 73 -2.25 4.88 7.63
N VAL A 74 -3.29 5.72 7.58
CA VAL A 74 -3.23 7.01 6.88
C VAL A 74 -2.18 7.91 7.53
N LEU A 75 -2.16 8.00 8.86
CA LEU A 75 -1.15 8.76 9.60
C LEU A 75 0.26 8.25 9.30
N PHE A 76 0.46 6.93 9.30
CA PHE A 76 1.73 6.29 8.96
C PHE A 76 2.16 6.66 7.53
N CYS A 77 1.26 6.58 6.55
CA CYS A 77 1.53 7.01 5.19
C CYS A 77 1.92 8.50 5.11
N VAL A 78 1.21 9.39 5.83
CA VAL A 78 1.52 10.82 5.88
C VAL A 78 2.91 11.05 6.46
N VAL A 79 3.27 10.38 7.56
CA VAL A 79 4.61 10.46 8.15
C VAL A 79 5.67 9.94 7.18
N CYS A 80 5.43 8.82 6.49
CA CYS A 80 6.35 8.31 5.49
C CYS A 80 6.58 9.30 4.35
N VAL A 81 5.51 9.89 3.80
CA VAL A 81 5.61 10.91 2.75
C VAL A 81 6.35 12.14 3.26
N PHE A 82 6.08 12.57 4.49
CA PHE A 82 6.77 13.69 5.11
C PHE A 82 8.27 13.42 5.29
N LEU A 83 8.67 12.23 5.71
CA LEU A 83 10.08 11.83 5.84
C LEU A 83 10.79 11.76 4.48
N ILE A 84 10.09 11.29 3.44
CA ILE A 84 10.61 11.29 2.06
C ILE A 84 10.80 12.73 1.57
N TYR A 85 9.83 13.61 1.84
CA TYR A 85 9.90 15.02 1.47
C TYR A 85 11.02 15.76 2.21
N GLN A 86 11.19 15.50 3.51
CA GLN A 86 12.25 16.12 4.30
C GLN A 86 13.65 15.68 3.84
N ARG A 87 13.78 14.46 3.31
CA ARG A 87 15.03 13.99 2.68
C ARG A 87 15.36 14.70 1.36
N GLY A 88 14.51 15.60 0.86
CA GLY A 88 14.81 16.49 -0.27
C GLY A 88 14.84 15.79 -1.63
N ASP A 89 14.37 14.54 -1.72
CA ASP A 89 14.53 13.73 -2.92
C ASP A 89 13.23 13.69 -3.73
N LEU A 90 12.98 14.80 -4.45
CA LEU A 90 11.80 14.94 -5.32
C LEU A 90 11.77 13.90 -6.44
N ASP A 91 12.93 13.36 -6.85
CA ASP A 91 13.05 12.27 -7.81
C ASP A 91 12.51 10.92 -7.29
N ARG A 92 12.29 10.79 -5.97
CA ARG A 92 11.64 9.63 -5.35
C ARG A 92 10.12 9.73 -5.39
N LEU A 93 9.55 10.94 -5.29
CA LEU A 93 8.10 11.17 -5.42
C LEU A 93 7.63 11.01 -6.86
N SER A 94 8.44 11.45 -7.84
CA SER A 94 8.14 11.25 -9.27
C SER A 94 8.09 9.76 -9.62
N PHE A 95 9.01 8.94 -9.08
CA PHE A 95 8.99 7.48 -9.25
C PHE A 95 7.76 6.83 -8.60
N LEU A 96 7.36 7.28 -7.40
CA LEU A 96 6.15 6.79 -6.73
C LEU A 96 4.89 7.17 -7.53
N LEU A 97 4.84 8.37 -8.10
CA LEU A 97 3.77 8.81 -9.00
C LEU A 97 3.76 8.02 -10.32
N GLU A 98 4.91 7.73 -10.92
CA GLU A 98 5.01 6.88 -12.12
C GLU A 98 4.58 5.45 -11.83
N PHE A 99 5.00 4.89 -10.70
CA PHE A 99 4.61 3.55 -10.26
C PHE A 99 3.11 3.48 -9.98
N TYR A 100 2.56 4.46 -9.26
CA TYR A 100 1.13 4.60 -9.03
C TYR A 100 0.36 4.78 -10.35
N ARG A 101 0.85 5.62 -11.26
CA ARG A 101 0.28 5.80 -12.60
C ARG A 101 0.29 4.49 -13.39
N ARG A 102 1.35 3.68 -13.32
CA ARG A 102 1.39 2.35 -13.97
C ARG A 102 0.39 1.36 -13.37
N LEU A 103 0.22 1.38 -12.04
CA LEU A 103 -0.77 0.53 -11.37
C LEU A 103 -2.21 0.99 -11.64
N SER A 104 -2.45 2.31 -11.63
CA SER A 104 -3.76 2.91 -11.87
C SER A 104 -4.16 2.85 -13.35
N SER A 105 -3.20 3.02 -14.27
CA SER A 105 -3.43 2.91 -15.72
C SER A 105 -3.82 1.50 -16.15
N LYS A 106 -3.63 0.49 -15.30
CA LYS A 106 -4.10 -0.88 -15.56
C LYS A 106 -5.53 -1.12 -15.05
N LYS A 107 -6.19 -0.12 -14.48
CA LYS A 107 -7.44 -0.27 -13.73
C LYS A 107 -8.55 0.71 -14.17
N GLU A 108 -8.92 0.71 -15.45
CA GLU A 108 -10.23 1.17 -15.96
C GLU A 108 -10.43 0.70 -17.43
N PRO A 109 -11.60 0.17 -17.84
CA PRO A 109 -12.48 -0.80 -17.18
C PRO A 109 -12.83 -2.02 -18.08
N VAL A 110 -13.07 -3.16 -17.44
CA VAL A 110 -13.91 -4.24 -17.98
C VAL A 110 -15.35 -3.91 -17.57
N GLY A 111 -16.23 -3.65 -18.54
CA GLY A 111 -17.68 -3.58 -18.32
C GLY A 111 -18.44 -2.64 -19.24
N GLU A 112 -18.80 -3.12 -20.44
CA GLU A 112 -20.15 -2.94 -20.99
C GLU A 112 -20.38 -4.04 -22.04
N GLU A 113 -21.07 -5.10 -21.63
CA GLU A 113 -21.72 -6.05 -22.52
C GLU A 113 -23.20 -5.66 -22.53
N PRO A 114 -23.79 -5.25 -23.67
CA PRO A 114 -25.21 -5.39 -23.87
C PRO A 114 -25.46 -6.68 -24.65
N THR A 115 -26.17 -7.58 -23.98
CA THR A 115 -26.81 -8.76 -24.53
C THR A 115 -27.75 -8.37 -25.67
N SER A 116 -27.70 -9.14 -26.76
CA SER A 116 -28.74 -9.43 -27.78
C SER A 116 -29.87 -8.43 -28.03
N GLU A 117 -30.04 -8.00 -29.29
CA GLU A 117 -31.31 -8.11 -30.05
C GLU A 117 -31.11 -7.60 -31.50
N GLU A 118 -31.11 -8.56 -32.44
CA GLU A 118 -31.72 -8.58 -33.81
C GLU A 118 -30.94 -9.49 -34.78
#